data_AF-A0A953QBZ8-F1
#
_entry.id   AF-A0A953QBZ8-F1
#
_cell.length_a   1.000
_cell.length_b   1.000
_cell.length_c   1.000
_cell.angle_alpha   90.00
_cell.angle_beta   90.00
_cell.angle_gamma   90.00
#
_symmetry.space_group_name_H-M   'P 1'
#
loop_
_entity.id
_entity.type
_entity.pdbx_description
1 polymer ?
#
loop_
_entity_poly.entity_id
_entity_poly.type
_entity_poly.pdbx_seq_one_letter_code
_entity_poly.pdbx_strand_id
1 'polypeptide(L)'
;MSSFRKKDGTLGKRVQVVDTMALSNFNLRGDVFVYSTETGVRGLFQGIGLGTTWELHLPKRANDFDFRRVFDVNFIIYYTATFDNGLRSAVLAKPPKPGELELQRTFALRYDFPDAWYSFYQGGTAKFTLDRVRLPFNQQNFKVKSAQFRVVTAAGVSNQGIALKITGPNAISGVVNTDVNGTVSSADAALAGLAGANPVGDWQVQVTGGASLMDGGVLDLKRVYNIQFGLEYSFEYVPEVL
;
A
#
# COMPACT_ATOMS: atom_id res chain seq x y z
N MET A 1 11.35 -4.79 2.53
CA MET A 1 11.94 -6.11 2.22
C MET A 1 12.85 -5.92 1.01
N SER A 2 14.10 -6.41 1.06
CA SER A 2 15.00 -6.38 -0.09
C SER A 2 15.25 -7.80 -0.60
N SER A 3 15.16 -7.97 -1.91
CA SER A 3 15.56 -9.19 -2.61
C SER A 3 16.99 -9.04 -3.11
N PHE A 4 17.78 -10.10 -3.02
CA PHE A 4 19.15 -10.14 -3.53
C PHE A 4 19.43 -11.51 -4.14
N ARG A 5 20.36 -11.60 -5.08
CA ARG A 5 20.85 -12.89 -5.59
C ARG A 5 21.96 -13.41 -4.70
N LYS A 6 21.86 -14.67 -4.30
CA LYS A 6 22.93 -15.39 -3.62
C LYS A 6 24.02 -15.78 -4.61
N LYS A 7 25.20 -16.15 -4.11
CA LYS A 7 26.36 -16.54 -4.92
C LYS A 7 26.10 -17.78 -5.79
N ASP A 8 25.10 -18.58 -5.45
CA ASP A 8 24.62 -19.75 -6.21
C ASP A 8 23.58 -19.40 -7.29
N GLY A 9 23.28 -18.12 -7.52
CA GLY A 9 22.30 -17.66 -8.50
C GLY A 9 20.85 -17.72 -8.03
N THR A 10 20.57 -18.25 -6.85
CA THR A 10 19.22 -18.33 -6.30
C THR A 10 18.77 -16.99 -5.71
N LEU A 11 17.45 -16.74 -5.76
CA LEU A 11 16.85 -15.54 -5.19
C LEU A 11 16.75 -15.66 -3.67
N GLY A 12 17.55 -14.86 -2.97
CA GLY A 12 17.46 -14.64 -1.54
C GLY A 12 16.45 -13.55 -1.22
N LYS A 13 15.55 -13.82 -0.27
CA LYS A 13 14.57 -12.88 0.24
C LYS A 13 14.96 -12.52 1.68
N ARG A 14 15.32 -11.25 1.95
CA ARG A 14 15.54 -10.76 3.32
C ARG A 14 14.31 -10.00 3.78
N VAL A 15 13.51 -10.66 4.62
CA VAL A 15 12.51 -9.98 5.44
C VAL A 15 13.26 -9.33 6.59
N GLN A 16 13.44 -8.01 6.54
CA GLN A 16 13.73 -7.30 7.77
C GLN A 16 12.43 -7.29 8.58
N VAL A 17 12.49 -7.81 9.81
CA VAL A 17 11.41 -7.65 10.76
C VAL A 17 11.28 -6.14 11.01
N VAL A 18 10.08 -5.61 10.79
CA VAL A 18 9.71 -4.29 11.31
C VAL A 18 9.56 -4.49 12.82
N ASP A 19 10.69 -4.40 13.49
CA ASP A 19 10.89 -4.04 14.91
C ASP A 19 12.23 -4.57 15.38
N THR A 20 13.30 -4.02 14.83
CA THR A 20 14.52 -3.84 15.62
C THR A 20 15.14 -2.53 15.16
N MET A 21 14.77 -1.43 15.83
CA MET A 21 15.57 -0.22 15.77
C MET A 21 16.94 -0.55 16.35
N ALA A 22 17.94 -0.69 15.50
CA ALA A 22 19.33 -0.61 15.93
C ALA A 22 19.59 0.86 16.26
N LEU A 23 19.41 1.25 17.52
CA LEU A 23 19.80 2.56 18.00
C LEU A 23 21.21 2.48 18.60
N SER A 24 22.03 3.39 18.11
CA SER A 24 23.45 3.57 18.40
C SER A 24 23.78 3.56 19.89
N ASN A 25 24.97 3.07 20.21
CA ASN A 25 25.48 3.00 21.57
C ASN A 25 25.63 4.39 22.19
N PHE A 26 25.00 4.61 23.34
CA PHE A 26 25.08 5.83 24.14
C PHE A 26 26.46 5.93 24.81
N ASN A 27 27.15 7.07 24.63
CA ASN A 27 28.43 7.34 25.29
C ASN A 27 28.22 8.23 26.52
N LEU A 28 28.42 7.62 27.69
CA LEU A 28 28.20 8.16 29.03
C LEU A 28 28.98 9.46 29.33
N ARG A 29 30.08 9.79 28.64
CA ARG A 29 30.84 11.01 28.96
C ARG A 29 30.26 12.30 28.36
N GLY A 30 29.37 12.22 27.38
CA GLY A 30 28.86 13.40 26.66
C GLY A 30 27.53 13.96 27.14
N ASP A 31 26.66 13.13 27.71
CA ASP A 31 25.22 13.44 27.84
C ASP A 31 24.69 13.48 29.28
N VAL A 32 25.58 13.50 30.28
CA VAL A 32 25.23 13.37 31.71
C VAL A 32 24.47 14.58 32.29
N PHE A 33 24.35 15.70 31.59
CA PHE A 33 23.78 16.92 32.17
C PHE A 33 22.30 17.19 31.87
N VAL A 34 21.61 16.41 31.03
CA VAL A 34 20.27 16.80 30.55
C VAL A 34 19.12 15.87 30.96
N TYR A 35 19.33 14.62 31.37
CA TYR A 35 18.21 13.72 31.68
C TYR A 35 18.43 12.85 32.92
N SER A 36 17.72 13.20 34.00
CA SER A 36 17.44 12.26 35.09
C SER A 36 16.18 11.44 34.76
N THR A 37 16.31 10.12 34.95
CA THR A 37 15.32 9.03 34.87
C THR A 37 14.85 8.62 33.48
N GLU A 38 15.32 7.46 32.99
CA GLU A 38 14.37 6.48 32.49
C GLU A 38 14.83 5.03 32.71
N THR A 39 13.97 4.27 33.37
CA THR A 39 14.06 2.84 33.64
C THR A 39 13.89 2.07 32.33
N GLY A 40 14.94 1.44 31.83
CA GLY A 40 15.01 0.76 30.53
C GLY A 40 14.13 -0.49 30.33
N VAL A 41 12.99 -0.61 31.02
CA VAL A 41 11.98 -1.63 30.74
C VAL A 41 10.71 -0.93 30.31
N ARG A 42 10.43 -1.01 29.00
CA ARG A 42 9.15 -0.56 28.48
C ARG A 42 8.08 -1.62 28.72
N GLY A 43 6.88 -1.21 29.13
CA GLY A 43 5.73 -2.13 29.31
C GLY A 43 5.20 -2.68 27.99
N LEU A 44 4.47 -3.81 28.03
CA LEU A 44 3.92 -4.52 26.85
C LEU A 44 3.10 -3.66 25.87
N PHE A 45 2.58 -2.51 26.31
CA PHE A 45 1.79 -1.57 25.50
C PHE A 45 2.49 -0.23 25.22
N GLN A 46 3.74 -0.05 25.68
CA GLN A 46 4.52 1.16 25.38
C GLN A 46 4.99 1.11 23.92
N GLY A 47 4.39 1.94 23.07
CA GLY A 47 4.68 2.01 21.64
C GLY A 47 3.53 1.56 20.72
N ILE A 48 2.43 1.03 21.28
CA ILE A 48 1.22 0.72 20.50
C ILE A 48 0.34 1.97 20.46
N GLY A 49 0.07 2.48 19.25
CA GLY A 49 -0.65 3.73 19.06
C GLY A 49 -2.10 3.69 19.53
N LEU A 50 -2.57 4.80 20.10
CA LEU A 50 -3.97 5.05 20.42
C LEU A 50 -4.72 5.51 19.16
N GLY A 51 -5.78 4.80 18.77
CA GLY A 51 -6.72 5.27 17.77
C GLY A 51 -7.72 6.25 18.40
N THR A 52 -7.40 7.56 18.43
CA THR A 52 -8.26 8.60 19.00
C THR A 52 -8.36 9.82 18.10
N THR A 53 -9.48 10.54 18.17
CA THR A 53 -9.71 11.83 17.50
C THR A 53 -10.01 12.87 18.56
N TRP A 54 -9.34 14.02 18.49
CA TRP A 54 -9.47 15.10 19.46
C TRP A 54 -9.84 16.41 18.75
N GLU A 55 -10.84 17.10 19.28
CA GLU A 55 -11.27 18.41 18.82
C GLU A 55 -11.19 19.39 20.00
N LEU A 56 -10.34 20.40 19.89
CA LEU A 56 -10.25 21.49 20.87
C LEU A 56 -11.16 22.63 20.42
N HIS A 57 -12.30 22.78 21.09
CA HIS A 57 -13.21 23.90 20.84
C HIS A 57 -13.09 24.96 21.96
N LEU A 58 -12.72 26.19 21.59
CA LEU A 58 -12.65 27.35 22.49
C LEU A 58 -13.66 28.43 22.06
N PRO A 59 -14.94 28.32 22.49
CA PRO A 59 -15.96 29.29 22.11
C PRO A 59 -15.63 30.68 22.67
N LYS A 60 -15.59 31.70 21.80
CA LYS A 60 -15.29 33.10 22.20
C LYS A 60 -16.26 33.67 23.23
N ARG A 61 -17.51 33.20 23.24
CA ARG A 61 -18.53 33.64 24.19
C ARG A 61 -18.31 33.11 25.61
N ALA A 62 -17.58 31.99 25.75
CA ALA A 62 -17.34 31.31 27.02
C ALA A 62 -15.91 31.50 27.55
N ASN A 63 -15.03 32.13 26.77
CA ASN A 63 -13.62 32.30 27.09
C ASN A 63 -13.19 33.75 26.85
N ASP A 64 -12.68 34.40 27.89
CA ASP A 64 -12.13 35.77 27.83
C ASP A 64 -10.64 35.78 27.41
N PHE A 65 -10.26 34.82 26.58
CA PHE A 65 -8.87 34.67 26.14
C PHE A 65 -8.58 35.64 24.98
N ASP A 66 -7.45 36.35 25.01
CA ASP A 66 -7.00 37.10 23.82
C ASP A 66 -6.44 36.12 22.79
N PHE A 67 -7.30 35.70 21.87
CA PHE A 67 -6.98 34.74 20.80
C PHE A 67 -5.79 35.18 19.92
N ARG A 68 -5.40 36.47 19.95
CA ARG A 68 -4.21 36.97 19.21
C ARG A 68 -2.89 36.63 19.90
N ARG A 69 -2.94 36.16 21.15
CA ARG A 69 -1.76 35.79 21.98
C ARG A 69 -1.56 34.28 22.07
N VAL A 70 -2.38 33.48 21.40
CA VAL A 70 -2.16 32.03 21.28
C VAL A 70 -1.07 31.82 20.23
N PHE A 71 0.15 31.61 20.68
CA PHE A 71 1.29 31.31 19.80
C PHE A 71 1.45 29.81 19.54
N ASP A 72 1.15 28.99 20.55
CA ASP A 72 1.28 27.52 20.48
C ASP A 72 0.28 26.84 21.45
N VAL A 73 -0.13 25.61 21.13
CA VAL A 73 -1.03 24.77 21.94
C VAL A 73 -0.35 23.43 22.18
N ASN A 74 0.17 23.23 23.40
CA ASN A 74 0.77 21.97 23.82
C ASN A 74 -0.29 21.06 24.44
N PHE A 75 -0.59 19.94 23.78
CA PHE A 75 -1.47 18.89 24.28
C PHE A 75 -0.65 17.66 24.66
N ILE A 76 -0.61 17.34 25.95
CA ILE A 76 0.16 16.21 26.49
C ILE A 76 -0.82 15.19 27.07
N ILE A 77 -0.79 13.97 26.54
CA ILE A 77 -1.63 12.86 27.02
C ILE A 77 -0.76 11.91 27.84
N TYR A 78 -1.10 11.75 29.11
CA TYR A 78 -0.63 10.64 29.93
C TYR A 78 -1.74 9.59 29.98
N TYR A 79 -1.45 8.36 29.56
CA TYR A 79 -2.43 7.27 29.63
C TYR A 79 -1.79 6.00 30.19
N THR A 80 -2.62 5.22 30.87
CA THR A 80 -2.29 3.88 31.34
C THR A 80 -3.19 2.91 30.60
N ALA A 81 -2.62 2.05 29.76
CA ALA A 81 -3.37 0.98 29.12
C ALA A 81 -3.43 -0.24 30.04
N THR A 82 -4.63 -0.58 30.50
CA THR A 82 -4.89 -1.82 31.25
C THR A 82 -5.64 -2.80 30.37
N PHE A 83 -5.28 -4.09 30.43
CA PHE A 83 -6.00 -5.15 29.73
C PHE A 83 -7.28 -5.52 30.49
N ASP A 84 -8.41 -5.52 29.80
CA ASP A 84 -9.71 -5.97 30.31
C ASP A 84 -10.26 -7.07 29.39
N ASN A 85 -10.47 -8.26 29.96
CA ASN A 85 -10.93 -9.42 29.21
C ASN A 85 -12.39 -9.27 28.73
N GLY A 86 -13.25 -8.61 29.50
CA GLY A 86 -14.63 -8.32 29.12
C GLY A 86 -14.70 -7.31 27.96
N LEU A 87 -13.86 -6.27 28.01
CA LEU A 87 -13.71 -5.33 26.91
C LEU A 87 -13.16 -6.01 25.66
N ARG A 88 -12.17 -6.91 25.79
CA ARG A 88 -11.67 -7.71 24.66
C ARG A 88 -12.82 -8.48 24.00
N SER A 89 -13.59 -9.24 24.76
CA SER A 89 -14.74 -9.99 24.22
C SER A 89 -15.76 -9.07 23.55
N ALA A 90 -16.05 -7.91 24.15
CA ALA A 90 -16.97 -6.93 23.59
C ALA A 90 -16.46 -6.28 22.29
N VAL A 91 -15.14 -6.09 22.14
CA VAL A 91 -14.53 -5.56 20.92
C VAL A 91 -14.51 -6.61 19.82
N LEU A 92 -14.11 -7.86 20.13
CA LEU A 92 -14.07 -8.96 19.17
C LEU A 92 -15.46 -9.38 18.68
N ALA A 93 -16.50 -9.20 19.50
CA ALA A 93 -17.88 -9.49 19.12
C ALA A 93 -18.53 -8.39 18.26
N LYS A 94 -17.92 -7.20 18.14
CA LYS A 94 -18.49 -6.13 17.32
C LYS A 94 -18.39 -6.52 15.84
N PRO A 95 -19.48 -6.37 15.07
CA PRO A 95 -19.39 -6.54 13.63
C PRO A 95 -18.44 -5.48 13.06
N PRO A 96 -17.66 -5.82 12.02
CA PRO A 96 -16.82 -4.85 11.33
C PRO A 96 -17.64 -3.65 10.86
N LYS A 97 -17.08 -2.46 10.95
CA LYS A 97 -17.71 -1.23 10.44
C LYS A 97 -17.83 -1.29 8.91
N PRO A 98 -18.77 -0.54 8.31
CA PRO A 98 -18.83 -0.41 6.85
C PRO A 98 -17.47 0.02 6.27
N GLY A 99 -16.96 -0.73 5.30
CA GLY A 99 -15.65 -0.49 4.68
C GLY A 99 -14.43 -0.99 5.47
N GLU A 100 -14.60 -1.53 6.68
CA GLU A 100 -13.47 -2.03 7.49
C GLU A 100 -12.77 -3.24 6.88
N LEU A 101 -13.54 -4.08 6.17
CA LEU A 101 -13.05 -5.28 5.48
C LEU A 101 -12.64 -5.02 4.03
N GLU A 102 -12.53 -3.75 3.63
CA GLU A 102 -12.18 -3.34 2.29
C GLU A 102 -10.93 -2.46 2.32
N LEU A 103 -10.01 -2.68 1.39
CA LEU A 103 -8.80 -1.87 1.29
C LEU A 103 -8.42 -1.62 -0.16
N GLN A 104 -7.77 -0.49 -0.39
CA GLN A 104 -7.13 -0.18 -1.67
C GLN A 104 -5.61 -0.18 -1.52
N ARG A 105 -4.94 -0.82 -2.47
CA ARG A 105 -3.49 -0.79 -2.63
C ARG A 105 -3.15 -0.37 -4.04
N THR A 106 -2.06 0.39 -4.18
CA THR A 106 -1.56 0.81 -5.49
C THR A 106 -0.10 0.44 -5.58
N PHE A 107 0.27 -0.15 -6.71
CA PHE A 107 1.62 -0.51 -7.06
C PHE A 107 2.03 0.23 -8.33
N ALA A 108 3.26 0.71 -8.39
CA ALA A 108 3.86 1.25 -9.58
C ALA A 108 4.86 0.22 -10.12
N LEU A 109 4.60 -0.35 -11.30
CA LEU A 109 5.44 -1.40 -11.88
C LEU A 109 6.91 -0.97 -11.96
N ARG A 110 7.18 0.29 -12.31
CA ARG A 110 8.54 0.84 -12.39
C ARG A 110 9.31 0.80 -11.07
N TYR A 111 8.63 0.90 -9.92
CA TYR A 111 9.28 1.00 -8.60
C TYR A 111 9.13 -0.28 -7.77
N ASP A 112 7.95 -0.89 -7.78
CA ASP A 112 7.63 -2.08 -6.99
C ASP A 112 8.03 -3.39 -7.67
N PHE A 113 8.14 -3.38 -9.00
CA PHE A 113 8.46 -4.54 -9.83
C PHE A 113 9.48 -4.21 -10.93
N PRO A 114 10.70 -3.77 -10.56
CA PRO A 114 11.70 -3.27 -11.51
C PRO A 114 12.09 -4.31 -12.58
N ASP A 115 12.12 -5.60 -12.23
CA ASP A 115 12.40 -6.68 -13.19
C ASP A 115 11.28 -6.81 -14.24
N ALA A 116 10.02 -6.76 -13.78
CA ALA A 116 8.85 -6.78 -14.68
C ALA A 116 8.83 -5.56 -15.59
N TRP A 117 9.20 -4.40 -15.06
CA TRP A 117 9.34 -3.16 -15.81
C TRP A 117 10.46 -3.22 -16.85
N TYR A 118 11.60 -3.83 -16.52
CA TYR A 118 12.69 -4.02 -17.46
C TYR A 118 12.27 -4.96 -18.62
N SER A 119 11.60 -6.08 -18.32
CA SER A 119 11.03 -6.96 -19.35
C SER A 119 10.00 -6.23 -20.22
N PHE A 120 9.18 -5.38 -19.62
CA PHE A 120 8.26 -4.54 -20.35
C PHE A 120 8.98 -3.62 -21.34
N TYR A 121 10.04 -2.94 -20.90
CA TYR A 121 10.79 -2.03 -21.76
C TYR A 121 11.45 -2.74 -22.96
N GLN A 122 11.79 -4.03 -22.83
CA GLN A 122 12.37 -4.83 -23.92
C GLN A 122 11.34 -5.44 -24.87
N GLY A 123 10.17 -5.87 -24.37
CA GLY A 123 9.24 -6.73 -25.12
C GLY A 123 7.76 -6.35 -24.98
N GLY A 124 7.45 -5.17 -24.45
CA GLY A 124 6.09 -4.64 -24.31
C GLY A 124 5.20 -5.39 -23.30
N THR A 125 5.79 -6.31 -22.54
CA THR A 125 5.08 -7.17 -21.59
C THR A 125 5.71 -7.11 -20.19
N ALA A 126 4.95 -6.65 -19.21
CA ALA A 126 5.29 -6.74 -17.79
C ALA A 126 4.66 -7.98 -17.19
N LYS A 127 5.47 -8.89 -16.60
CA LYS A 127 4.99 -10.04 -15.82
C LYS A 127 5.44 -9.88 -14.37
N PHE A 128 4.52 -9.91 -13.43
CA PHE A 128 4.82 -9.75 -12.01
C PHE A 128 3.92 -10.63 -11.15
N THR A 129 4.42 -11.05 -10.00
CA THR A 129 3.66 -11.87 -9.04
C THR A 129 3.27 -11.03 -7.84
N LEU A 130 1.96 -10.95 -7.57
CA LEU A 130 1.46 -10.36 -6.34
C LEU A 130 1.54 -11.39 -5.22
N ASP A 131 2.72 -11.47 -4.59
CA ASP A 131 2.96 -12.36 -3.45
C ASP A 131 2.13 -11.96 -2.22
N ARG A 132 1.78 -12.96 -1.38
CA ARG A 132 1.10 -12.76 -0.09
C ARG A 132 1.78 -11.73 0.82
N VAL A 133 3.11 -11.61 0.76
CA VAL A 133 3.91 -10.67 1.57
C VAL A 133 3.72 -9.21 1.19
N ARG A 134 3.14 -8.92 0.03
CA ARG A 134 2.79 -7.55 -0.40
C ARG A 134 1.42 -7.11 0.13
N LEU A 135 0.68 -8.03 0.75
CA LEU A 135 -0.59 -7.77 1.43
C LEU A 135 -0.41 -7.90 2.95
N PRO A 136 -1.16 -7.16 3.78
CA PRO A 136 -1.05 -7.24 5.23
C PRO A 136 -1.19 -8.66 5.79
N PHE A 137 -0.34 -9.07 6.74
CA PHE A 137 -0.28 -10.45 7.25
C PHE A 137 -1.51 -10.86 8.08
N ASN A 138 -2.19 -9.90 8.69
CA ASN A 138 -3.40 -10.11 9.48
C ASN A 138 -4.68 -10.31 8.62
N GLN A 139 -4.57 -10.27 7.29
CA GLN A 139 -5.70 -10.41 6.36
C GLN A 139 -5.68 -11.79 5.67
N GLN A 140 -6.82 -12.35 5.33
CA GLN A 140 -6.93 -13.60 4.59
C GLN A 140 -8.18 -13.58 3.69
N ASN A 141 -8.40 -14.64 2.91
CA ASN A 141 -9.58 -14.78 2.05
C ASN A 141 -9.83 -13.56 1.14
N PHE A 142 -8.75 -13.08 0.51
CA PHE A 142 -8.79 -11.92 -0.38
C PHE A 142 -9.71 -12.14 -1.58
N LYS A 143 -10.55 -11.15 -1.88
CA LYS A 143 -11.36 -11.10 -3.10
C LYS A 143 -11.20 -9.74 -3.75
N VAL A 144 -10.87 -9.71 -5.04
CA VAL A 144 -10.78 -8.47 -5.82
C VAL A 144 -12.18 -7.83 -5.88
N LYS A 145 -12.29 -6.56 -5.55
CA LYS A 145 -13.49 -5.76 -5.76
C LYS A 145 -13.36 -4.92 -7.03
N SER A 146 -12.21 -4.27 -7.20
CA SER A 146 -11.85 -3.58 -8.42
C SER A 146 -10.35 -3.73 -8.71
N ALA A 147 -10.00 -4.12 -9.92
CA ALA A 147 -8.65 -4.03 -10.45
C ALA A 147 -8.57 -2.86 -11.44
N GLN A 148 -7.62 -1.96 -11.27
CA GLN A 148 -7.43 -0.78 -12.10
C GLN A 148 -5.99 -0.73 -12.61
N PHE A 149 -5.81 -0.42 -13.88
CA PHE A 149 -4.50 -0.23 -14.48
C PHE A 149 -4.45 1.14 -15.09
N ARG A 150 -3.39 1.88 -14.81
CA ARG A 150 -3.18 3.20 -15.37
C ARG A 150 -1.83 3.27 -16.07
N VAL A 151 -1.87 3.56 -17.36
CA VAL A 151 -0.68 3.84 -18.16
C VAL A 151 -0.36 5.32 -18.03
N VAL A 152 0.86 5.62 -17.63
CA VAL A 152 1.40 6.98 -17.57
C VAL A 152 2.42 7.10 -18.68
N THR A 153 2.13 7.92 -19.68
CA THR A 153 3.04 8.22 -20.79
C THR A 153 4.02 9.34 -20.44
N ALA A 154 5.04 9.51 -21.27
CA ALA A 154 5.97 10.64 -21.20
C ALA A 154 5.25 11.97 -21.49
N ALA A 155 5.83 13.08 -21.03
CA ALA A 155 5.28 14.42 -21.26
C ALA A 155 5.06 14.67 -22.77
N GLY A 156 3.88 15.17 -23.12
CA GLY A 156 3.49 15.44 -24.52
C GLY A 156 2.91 14.24 -25.29
N VAL A 157 2.86 13.04 -24.70
CA VAL A 157 2.26 11.85 -25.32
C VAL A 157 0.87 11.60 -24.74
N SER A 158 -0.15 11.39 -25.59
CA SER A 158 -1.51 11.09 -25.11
C SER A 158 -1.60 9.73 -24.40
N ASN A 159 -2.33 9.70 -23.29
CA ASN A 159 -2.63 8.48 -22.52
C ASN A 159 -3.84 7.71 -23.05
N GLN A 160 -4.60 8.28 -24.00
CA GLN A 160 -5.88 7.74 -24.46
C GLN A 160 -5.70 6.67 -25.55
N GLY A 161 -6.56 5.65 -25.52
CA GLY A 161 -6.67 4.66 -26.61
C GLY A 161 -5.47 3.73 -26.72
N ILE A 162 -4.73 3.53 -25.63
CA ILE A 162 -3.65 2.56 -25.54
C ILE A 162 -4.29 1.19 -25.30
N ALA A 163 -4.04 0.25 -26.20
CA ALA A 163 -4.56 -1.11 -26.12
C ALA A 163 -3.71 -1.94 -25.16
N LEU A 164 -4.35 -2.46 -24.13
CA LEU A 164 -3.76 -3.29 -23.09
C LEU A 164 -4.38 -4.68 -23.12
N LYS A 165 -3.54 -5.71 -23.13
CA LYS A 165 -3.93 -7.07 -22.77
C LYS A 165 -3.52 -7.31 -21.31
N ILE A 166 -4.51 -7.51 -20.46
CA ILE A 166 -4.31 -7.81 -19.04
C ILE A 166 -4.65 -9.27 -18.82
N THR A 167 -3.77 -9.98 -18.12
CA THR A 167 -4.01 -11.33 -17.62
C THR A 167 -3.78 -11.32 -16.12
N GLY A 168 -4.80 -11.67 -15.35
CA GLY A 168 -4.71 -11.86 -13.91
C GLY A 168 -4.55 -13.33 -13.51
N PRO A 169 -4.66 -13.61 -12.19
CA PRO A 169 -4.62 -14.95 -11.64
C PRO A 169 -5.65 -15.86 -12.31
N ASN A 170 -5.37 -17.17 -12.33
CA ASN A 170 -6.21 -18.18 -12.99
C ASN A 170 -6.42 -17.96 -14.50
N ALA A 171 -5.49 -17.27 -15.17
CA ALA A 171 -5.52 -16.98 -16.60
C ALA A 171 -6.74 -16.16 -17.07
N ILE A 172 -7.42 -15.46 -16.15
CA ILE A 172 -8.47 -14.50 -16.49
C ILE A 172 -7.82 -13.39 -17.31
N SER A 173 -8.29 -13.14 -18.52
CA SER A 173 -7.69 -12.14 -19.40
C SER A 173 -8.70 -11.35 -20.22
N GLY A 174 -8.32 -10.13 -20.57
CA GLY A 174 -9.12 -9.23 -21.40
C GLY A 174 -8.26 -8.23 -22.14
N VAL A 175 -8.75 -7.75 -23.27
CA VAL A 175 -8.14 -6.65 -24.03
C VAL A 175 -9.03 -5.43 -23.89
N VAL A 176 -8.44 -4.32 -23.47
CA VAL A 176 -9.13 -3.07 -23.16
C VAL A 176 -8.33 -1.88 -23.66
N ASN A 177 -9.01 -0.77 -23.92
CA ASN A 177 -8.37 0.48 -24.33
C ASN A 177 -8.43 1.50 -23.18
N THR A 178 -7.34 2.22 -22.96
CA THR A 178 -7.29 3.27 -21.93
C THR A 178 -8.22 4.44 -22.22
N ASP A 179 -8.81 5.00 -21.15
CA ASP A 179 -9.56 6.24 -21.18
C ASP A 179 -8.65 7.48 -21.35
N VAL A 180 -9.23 8.69 -21.30
CA VAL A 180 -8.49 9.97 -21.40
C VAL A 180 -7.38 10.12 -20.34
N ASN A 181 -7.52 9.46 -19.20
CA ASN A 181 -6.58 9.51 -18.07
C ASN A 181 -5.54 8.38 -18.11
N GLY A 182 -5.59 7.51 -19.12
CA GLY A 182 -4.72 6.33 -19.22
C GLY A 182 -5.23 5.14 -18.43
N THR A 183 -6.46 5.16 -17.94
CA THR A 183 -6.99 4.18 -16.98
C THR A 183 -7.86 3.15 -17.67
N VAL A 184 -7.77 1.91 -17.19
CA VAL A 184 -8.70 0.80 -17.45
C VAL A 184 -9.03 0.14 -16.13
N SER A 185 -10.21 -0.47 -16.01
CA SER A 185 -10.61 -1.16 -14.79
C SER A 185 -11.41 -2.42 -15.06
N SER A 186 -11.57 -3.26 -14.03
CA SER A 186 -12.44 -4.43 -14.04
C SER A 186 -13.93 -4.09 -14.14
N ALA A 187 -14.32 -2.81 -14.21
CA ALA A 187 -15.68 -2.43 -14.59
C ALA A 187 -15.95 -2.64 -16.09
N ASP A 188 -14.89 -2.73 -16.91
CA ASP A 188 -15.02 -3.14 -18.31
C ASP A 188 -15.43 -4.62 -18.39
N ALA A 189 -16.38 -4.93 -19.28
CA ALA A 189 -16.89 -6.29 -19.47
C ALA A 189 -15.79 -7.30 -19.82
N ALA A 190 -14.72 -6.88 -20.52
CA ALA A 190 -13.59 -7.74 -20.86
C ALA A 190 -12.75 -8.14 -19.63
N LEU A 191 -12.84 -7.38 -18.53
CA LEU A 191 -12.09 -7.62 -17.29
C LEU A 191 -12.98 -7.97 -16.10
N ALA A 192 -14.29 -8.09 -16.29
CA ALA A 192 -15.27 -8.37 -15.23
C ALA A 192 -14.95 -9.68 -14.47
N GLY A 193 -14.33 -10.66 -15.13
CA GLY A 193 -13.92 -11.92 -14.50
C GLY A 193 -12.88 -11.76 -13.39
N LEU A 194 -12.18 -10.62 -13.32
CA LEU A 194 -11.23 -10.34 -12.23
C LEU A 194 -11.94 -10.06 -10.91
N ALA A 195 -13.19 -9.57 -10.92
CA ALA A 195 -13.95 -9.32 -9.71
C ALA A 195 -14.28 -10.65 -9.00
N GLY A 196 -14.09 -10.68 -7.68
CA GLY A 196 -14.28 -11.86 -6.84
C GLY A 196 -13.09 -12.85 -6.83
N ALA A 197 -12.15 -12.74 -7.77
CA ALA A 197 -10.97 -13.61 -7.80
C ALA A 197 -10.01 -13.31 -6.64
N ASN A 198 -9.17 -14.28 -6.28
CA ASN A 198 -8.06 -14.04 -5.36
C ASN A 198 -6.97 -13.22 -6.08
N PRO A 199 -6.58 -12.04 -5.58
CA PRO A 199 -5.57 -11.21 -6.24
C PRO A 199 -4.15 -11.81 -6.16
N VAL A 200 -3.89 -12.74 -5.24
CA VAL A 200 -2.57 -13.37 -5.08
C VAL A 200 -2.30 -14.30 -6.25
N GLY A 201 -1.17 -14.08 -6.93
CA GLY A 201 -0.75 -14.88 -8.08
C GLY A 201 -0.03 -14.07 -9.14
N ASP A 202 0.07 -14.66 -10.33
CA ASP A 202 0.76 -14.06 -11.46
C ASP A 202 -0.16 -13.10 -12.22
N TRP A 203 0.38 -11.93 -12.52
CA TRP A 203 -0.23 -10.89 -13.31
C TRP A 203 0.65 -10.57 -14.51
N GLN A 204 0.01 -10.27 -15.64
CA GLN A 204 0.67 -9.83 -16.85
C GLN A 204 -0.08 -8.65 -17.44
N VAL A 205 0.67 -7.62 -17.83
CA VAL A 205 0.17 -6.47 -18.59
C VAL A 205 1.01 -6.35 -19.84
N GLN A 206 0.36 -6.38 -21.00
CA GLN A 206 1.00 -6.22 -22.30
C GLN A 206 0.38 -5.03 -23.02
N VAL A 207 1.23 -4.12 -23.50
CA VAL A 207 0.79 -3.06 -24.42
C VAL A 207 0.82 -3.64 -25.83
N THR A 208 -0.35 -3.75 -26.45
CA THR A 208 -0.51 -4.32 -27.80
C THR A 208 -0.61 -3.26 -28.89
N GLY A 209 -0.92 -2.01 -28.52
CA GLY A 209 -0.98 -0.91 -29.49
C GLY A 209 -1.42 0.41 -28.86
N GLY A 210 -1.55 1.44 -29.69
CA GLY A 210 -2.00 2.78 -29.30
C GLY A 210 -1.37 3.83 -30.20
N ALA A 211 -2.18 4.69 -30.82
CA ALA A 211 -1.69 5.65 -31.82
C ALA A 211 -0.59 6.58 -31.27
N SER A 212 -0.67 6.96 -29.99
CA SER A 212 0.32 7.80 -29.32
C SER A 212 1.67 7.12 -29.07
N LEU A 213 1.68 5.79 -29.02
CA LEU A 213 2.86 4.97 -28.77
C LEU A 213 3.53 4.46 -30.04
N MET A 214 2.94 4.69 -31.21
CA MET A 214 3.52 4.28 -32.49
C MET A 214 4.51 5.33 -33.00
N ASP A 215 5.66 4.85 -33.48
CA ASP A 215 6.65 5.64 -34.23
C ASP A 215 7.04 4.87 -35.49
N GLY A 216 6.73 5.41 -36.68
CA GLY A 216 6.98 4.72 -37.95
C GLY A 216 6.31 3.33 -38.07
N GLY A 217 5.21 3.09 -37.35
CA GLY A 217 4.51 1.79 -37.31
C GLY A 217 5.10 0.76 -36.33
N VAL A 218 6.13 1.15 -35.56
CA VAL A 218 6.72 0.34 -34.49
C VAL A 218 6.29 0.89 -33.14
N LEU A 219 6.01 0.02 -32.18
CA LEU A 219 5.65 0.41 -30.82
C LEU A 219 6.87 0.94 -30.08
N ASP A 220 6.89 2.24 -29.78
CA ASP A 220 7.94 2.90 -28.99
C ASP A 220 7.56 2.90 -27.50
N LEU A 221 8.00 1.86 -26.81
CA LEU A 221 7.74 1.65 -25.39
C LEU A 221 8.43 2.69 -24.49
N LYS A 222 9.41 3.45 -25.00
CA LYS A 222 10.06 4.54 -24.25
C LYS A 222 9.09 5.68 -23.92
N ARG A 223 8.01 5.77 -24.70
CA ARG A 223 6.92 6.75 -24.49
C ARG A 223 6.03 6.39 -23.31
N VAL A 224 6.16 5.19 -22.74
CA VAL A 224 5.49 4.81 -21.48
C VAL A 224 6.43 5.07 -20.31
N TYR A 225 6.05 6.00 -19.43
CA TYR A 225 6.83 6.35 -18.26
C TYR A 225 6.64 5.36 -17.11
N ASN A 226 5.41 4.91 -16.86
CA ASN A 226 5.08 3.97 -15.79
C ASN A 226 3.73 3.28 -16.07
N ILE A 227 3.52 2.11 -15.47
CA ILE A 227 2.21 1.47 -15.36
C ILE A 227 1.90 1.33 -13.88
N GLN A 228 0.75 1.85 -13.46
CA GLN A 228 0.24 1.74 -12.10
C GLN A 228 -0.85 0.67 -12.05
N PHE A 229 -0.83 -0.15 -11.02
CA PHE A 229 -1.82 -1.18 -10.74
C PHE A 229 -2.51 -0.83 -9.41
N GLY A 230 -3.77 -0.44 -9.47
CA GLY A 230 -4.66 -0.24 -8.34
C GLY A 230 -5.47 -1.50 -8.07
N LEU A 231 -5.50 -1.93 -6.83
CA LEU A 231 -6.25 -3.09 -6.38
C LEU A 231 -7.11 -2.68 -5.18
N GLU A 232 -8.42 -2.65 -5.39
CA GLU A 232 -9.41 -2.66 -4.32
C GLU A 232 -9.83 -4.10 -4.06
N TYR A 233 -9.80 -4.51 -2.79
CA TYR A 233 -10.11 -5.88 -2.40
C TYR A 233 -10.84 -5.94 -1.05
N SER A 234 -11.66 -6.96 -0.89
CA SER A 234 -12.20 -7.36 0.40
C SER A 234 -11.36 -8.47 1.03
N PHE A 235 -11.37 -8.56 2.36
CA PHE A 235 -10.62 -9.57 3.11
C PHE A 235 -11.36 -9.97 4.39
N GLU A 236 -10.85 -10.99 5.05
CA GLU A 236 -11.22 -11.38 6.42
C GLU A 236 -9.99 -11.25 7.32
N TYR A 237 -10.17 -10.95 8.61
CA TYR A 237 -9.06 -11.02 9.55
C TYR A 237 -8.73 -12.48 9.88
N VAL A 238 -7.44 -12.76 10.11
CA VAL A 238 -7.02 -14.05 10.66
C VAL A 238 -7.66 -14.20 12.05
N PRO A 239 -8.38 -15.30 12.34
CA PRO A 239 -8.99 -15.50 13.64
C PRO A 239 -7.91 -15.51 14.73
N GLU A 240 -8.21 -14.89 15.88
CA GLU A 240 -7.39 -15.10 17.06
C GLU A 240 -7.51 -16.57 17.48
N VAL A 241 -6.41 -17.32 17.44
CA VAL A 241 -6.36 -18.66 18.01
C VAL A 241 -6.47 -18.51 19.53
N LEU A 242 -7.51 -19.11 20.10
CA LEU A 242 -7.74 -19.16 21.55
C LEU A 242 -6.69 -20.02 22.26
#